data_AF-A0A4U1JNV8-F1
#
_entry.id   AF-A0A4U1JNV8-F1
#
_cell.length_a   1.000
_cell.length_b   1.000
_cell.length_c   1.000
_cell.angle_alpha   90.00
_cell.angle_beta   90.00
_cell.angle_gamma   90.00
#
_symmetry.space_group_name_H-M   'P 1'
#
loop_
_entity.id
_entity.type
_entity.pdbx_description
1 polymer ?
#
loop_
_entity_poly.entity_id
_entity_poly.type
_entity_poly.pdbx_seq_one_letter_code
_entity_poly.pdbx_strand_id
1 'polypeptide(L)'
;TATWAGFATAPMGILAVVTAPIVGKLMAKLDPRLIVTYGMVVLAISFFMRAHLNAQADYMSVALAMFVLGAGVPACLVTLTSLAVSDLPPEKVANGSGLQNFIRVMAMAVGASLTSTYWENATKEARANLVSIIDPTMTLTPPNGLSAESGLALFSKMVDAQAVMLATNDFYAMATILILVFAAAVWLAKRPKGPLQQVSH
;
A
#
# COMPACT_ATOMS: atom_id res chain seq x y z
N THR A 1 19.70 5.71 0.99
CA THR A 1 19.72 7.13 0.54
C THR A 1 18.72 7.31 -0.61
N ALA A 2 18.34 8.55 -0.95
CA ALA A 2 17.28 8.84 -1.92
C ALA A 2 17.44 8.12 -3.28
N THR A 3 18.67 7.93 -3.76
CA THR A 3 18.98 7.19 -4.99
C THR A 3 18.55 5.72 -4.91
N TRP A 4 18.84 5.03 -3.81
CA TRP A 4 18.40 3.65 -3.59
C TRP A 4 16.88 3.55 -3.43
N ALA A 5 16.23 4.55 -2.82
CA ALA A 5 14.77 4.61 -2.77
C ALA A 5 14.16 4.76 -4.18
N GLY A 6 14.77 5.58 -5.04
CA GLY A 6 14.36 5.75 -6.44
C GLY A 6 14.56 4.49 -7.29
N PHE A 7 15.69 3.79 -7.11
CA PHE A 7 15.90 2.52 -7.79
C PHE A 7 14.92 1.44 -7.31
N ALA A 8 14.55 1.41 -6.02
CA ALA A 8 13.60 0.44 -5.48
C ALA A 8 12.16 0.66 -6.00
N THR A 9 11.79 1.91 -6.27
CA THR A 9 10.46 2.27 -6.77
C THR A 9 10.36 2.19 -8.30
N ALA A 10 11.46 2.37 -9.03
CA ALA A 10 11.46 2.35 -10.50
C ALA A 10 10.86 1.07 -11.14
N PRO A 11 11.09 -0.16 -10.63
CA PRO A 11 10.49 -1.38 -11.15
C PRO A 11 8.96 -1.39 -11.11
N MET A 12 8.35 -0.70 -10.14
CA MET A 12 6.88 -0.59 -10.03
C MET A 12 6.27 -0.03 -11.32
N GLY A 13 6.90 0.99 -11.91
CA GLY A 13 6.43 1.65 -13.12
C GLY A 13 6.44 0.73 -14.35
N ILE A 14 7.46 -0.13 -14.46
CA ILE A 14 7.60 -1.08 -15.56
C ILE A 14 6.39 -2.04 -15.58
N LEU A 15 6.11 -2.65 -14.44
CA LEU A 15 5.05 -3.64 -14.36
C LEU A 15 3.66 -2.99 -14.47
N ALA A 16 3.50 -1.76 -14.00
CA ALA A 16 2.28 -0.99 -14.19
C ALA A 16 1.99 -0.70 -15.66
N VAL A 17 3.00 -0.29 -16.43
CA VAL A 17 2.89 -0.04 -17.88
C VAL A 17 2.57 -1.32 -18.65
N VAL A 18 3.16 -2.45 -18.27
CA VAL A 18 2.89 -3.75 -18.91
C VAL A 18 1.50 -4.28 -18.55
N THR A 19 1.07 -4.11 -17.30
CA THR A 19 -0.20 -4.68 -16.81
C THR A 19 -1.41 -3.90 -17.31
N ALA A 20 -1.30 -2.58 -17.51
CA ALA A 20 -2.39 -1.74 -18.01
C ALA A 20 -3.05 -2.24 -19.32
N PRO A 21 -2.31 -2.53 -20.42
CA PRO A 21 -2.92 -3.06 -21.65
C PRO A 21 -3.45 -4.49 -21.50
N ILE A 22 -2.83 -5.31 -20.64
CA ILE A 22 -3.28 -6.68 -20.37
C ILE A 22 -4.67 -6.63 -19.71
N VAL A 23 -4.82 -5.82 -18.67
CA VAL A 23 -6.10 -5.60 -17.98
C VAL A 23 -7.15 -5.04 -18.95
N GLY A 24 -6.79 -4.08 -19.79
CA GLY A 24 -7.70 -3.52 -20.80
C GLY A 24 -8.24 -4.58 -21.77
N LYS A 25 -7.37 -5.47 -22.26
CA LYS A 25 -7.79 -6.61 -23.12
C LYS A 25 -8.64 -7.63 -22.35
N LEU A 26 -8.33 -7.85 -21.08
CA LEU A 26 -9.01 -8.83 -20.24
C LEU A 26 -10.44 -8.35 -19.88
N MET A 27 -10.63 -7.04 -19.70
CA MET A 27 -11.94 -6.41 -19.46
C MET A 27 -12.95 -6.64 -20.60
N ALA A 28 -12.47 -6.84 -21.83
CA ALA A 28 -13.34 -7.15 -22.97
C ALA A 28 -13.79 -8.62 -23.00
N LYS A 29 -13.15 -9.51 -22.22
CA LYS A 29 -13.36 -10.96 -22.29
C LYS A 29 -13.83 -11.59 -20.98
N LEU A 30 -13.50 -11.01 -19.84
CA LEU A 30 -13.82 -11.53 -18.51
C LEU A 30 -14.73 -10.58 -17.74
N ASP A 31 -15.47 -11.15 -16.78
CA ASP A 31 -16.25 -10.37 -15.82
C ASP A 31 -15.33 -9.39 -15.05
N PRO A 32 -15.67 -8.08 -14.99
CA PRO A 32 -14.88 -7.08 -14.29
C PRO A 32 -14.58 -7.42 -12.83
N ARG A 33 -15.44 -8.21 -12.18
CA ARG A 33 -15.24 -8.72 -10.81
C ARG A 33 -13.99 -9.55 -10.66
N LEU A 34 -13.76 -10.48 -11.59
CA LEU A 34 -12.60 -11.37 -11.53
C LEU A 34 -11.31 -10.57 -11.68
N ILE A 35 -11.35 -9.51 -12.48
CA ILE A 35 -10.20 -8.62 -12.72
C ILE A 35 -9.95 -7.73 -11.50
N VAL A 36 -10.99 -7.20 -10.86
CA VAL A 36 -10.87 -6.48 -9.56
C VAL A 36 -10.32 -7.42 -8.48
N THR A 37 -10.85 -8.64 -8.35
CA THR A 37 -10.37 -9.61 -7.36
C THR A 37 -8.91 -9.98 -7.61
N TYR A 38 -8.51 -10.20 -8.86
CA TYR A 38 -7.09 -10.38 -9.22
C TYR A 38 -6.23 -9.21 -8.76
N GLY A 39 -6.63 -7.97 -9.08
CA GLY A 39 -5.92 -6.77 -8.64
C GLY A 39 -5.79 -6.70 -7.11
N MET A 40 -6.89 -6.93 -6.39
CA MET A 40 -6.91 -6.92 -4.92
C MET A 40 -6.02 -8.02 -4.32
N VAL A 41 -6.01 -9.24 -4.89
CA VAL A 41 -5.14 -10.32 -4.42
C VAL A 41 -3.67 -9.98 -4.66
N VAL A 42 -3.32 -9.43 -5.81
CA VAL A 42 -1.93 -8.99 -6.09
C VAL A 42 -1.50 -7.87 -5.14
N LEU A 43 -2.39 -6.92 -4.84
CA LEU A 43 -2.14 -5.88 -3.85
C LEU A 43 -1.95 -6.48 -2.44
N ALA A 44 -2.79 -7.44 -2.05
CA ALA A 44 -2.67 -8.13 -0.77
C ALA A 44 -1.34 -8.89 -0.66
N ILE A 45 -0.89 -9.58 -1.71
CA ILE A 45 0.42 -10.24 -1.74
C ILE A 45 1.55 -9.23 -1.57
N SER A 46 1.52 -8.11 -2.31
CA SER A 46 2.52 -7.04 -2.19
C SER A 46 2.58 -6.48 -0.75
N PHE A 47 1.43 -6.22 -0.13
CA PHE A 47 1.37 -5.69 1.23
C PHE A 47 1.79 -6.74 2.27
N PHE A 48 1.43 -8.00 2.07
CA PHE A 48 1.86 -9.11 2.91
C PHE A 48 3.38 -9.29 2.88
N MET A 49 4.00 -9.20 1.69
CA MET A 49 5.46 -9.21 1.55
C MET A 49 6.11 -8.06 2.34
N ARG A 50 5.47 -6.88 2.35
CA ARG A 50 5.96 -5.72 3.12
C ARG A 50 5.76 -5.87 4.63
N ALA A 51 4.73 -6.58 5.04
CA ALA A 51 4.45 -6.96 6.43
C ALA A 51 5.38 -8.07 6.99
N HIS A 52 6.38 -8.51 6.22
CA HIS A 52 7.42 -9.44 6.68
C HIS A 52 8.84 -8.88 6.48
N LEU A 53 8.97 -7.59 6.15
CA LEU A 53 10.27 -6.96 5.99
C LEU A 53 10.87 -6.62 7.35
N ASN A 54 12.14 -6.96 7.54
CA ASN A 54 12.90 -6.67 8.76
C ASN A 54 13.91 -5.53 8.53
N ALA A 55 14.64 -5.13 9.58
CA ALA A 55 15.57 -3.99 9.53
C ALA A 55 16.81 -4.28 8.67
N GLN A 56 17.03 -5.55 8.35
CA GLN A 56 18.09 -6.05 7.48
C GLN A 56 17.56 -6.42 6.08
N ALA A 57 16.32 -6.03 5.75
CA ALA A 57 15.70 -6.45 4.52
C ALA A 57 16.54 -6.00 3.34
N ASP A 58 16.90 -6.96 2.50
CA ASP A 58 17.64 -6.70 1.29
C ASP A 58 16.83 -5.78 0.36
N TYR A 59 17.55 -4.93 -0.36
CA TYR A 59 16.99 -4.01 -1.33
C TYR A 59 16.08 -4.73 -2.34
N MET A 60 16.45 -5.96 -2.73
CA MET A 60 15.69 -6.76 -3.68
C MET A 60 14.30 -7.15 -3.16
N SER A 61 14.16 -7.39 -1.86
CA SER A 61 12.86 -7.74 -1.25
C SER A 61 11.88 -6.57 -1.30
N VAL A 62 12.37 -5.35 -1.06
CA VAL A 62 11.58 -4.12 -1.19
C VAL A 62 11.20 -3.88 -2.65
N ALA A 63 12.19 -3.95 -3.55
CA ALA A 63 11.98 -3.76 -4.98
C ALA A 63 10.96 -4.76 -5.56
N LEU A 64 11.03 -6.03 -5.15
CA LEU A 64 10.08 -7.07 -5.56
C LEU A 64 8.66 -6.77 -5.05
N ALA A 65 8.51 -6.35 -3.79
CA ALA A 65 7.19 -5.97 -3.28
C ALA A 65 6.60 -4.77 -4.04
N MET A 66 7.41 -3.77 -4.39
CA MET A 66 6.99 -2.63 -5.20
C MET A 66 6.72 -3.01 -6.67
N PHE A 67 7.47 -3.97 -7.20
CA PHE A 67 7.26 -4.52 -8.54
C PHE A 67 5.89 -5.23 -8.64
N VAL A 68 5.56 -6.08 -7.66
CA VAL A 68 4.25 -6.75 -7.57
C VAL A 68 3.12 -5.72 -7.39
N LEU A 69 3.35 -4.66 -6.60
CA LEU A 69 2.40 -3.56 -6.44
C LEU A 69 2.01 -2.94 -7.79
N GLY A 70 2.97 -2.83 -8.71
CA GLY A 70 2.78 -2.32 -10.06
C GLY A 70 1.76 -3.11 -10.88
N ALA A 71 1.56 -4.41 -10.64
CA ALA A 71 0.50 -5.18 -11.32
C ALA A 71 -0.89 -4.91 -10.74
N GLY A 72 -0.99 -4.76 -9.42
CA GLY A 72 -2.28 -4.68 -8.73
C GLY A 72 -2.97 -3.34 -8.91
N VAL A 73 -2.22 -2.23 -8.84
CA VAL A 73 -2.79 -0.87 -8.84
C VAL A 73 -3.53 -0.54 -10.15
N PRO A 74 -2.93 -0.72 -11.34
CA PRO A 74 -3.61 -0.39 -12.60
C PRO A 74 -4.84 -1.27 -12.83
N ALA A 75 -4.77 -2.54 -12.41
CA ALA A 75 -5.89 -3.47 -12.51
C ALA A 75 -7.12 -2.89 -11.80
N CYS A 76 -6.99 -2.58 -10.50
CA CYS A 76 -8.07 -2.00 -9.70
C CYS A 76 -8.53 -0.65 -10.25
N LEU A 77 -7.60 0.23 -10.63
CA LEU A 77 -7.93 1.58 -11.08
C LEU A 77 -8.76 1.54 -12.37
N VAL A 78 -8.32 0.77 -13.37
CA VAL A 78 -9.00 0.66 -14.66
C VAL A 78 -10.37 -0.01 -14.49
N THR A 79 -10.44 -1.11 -13.74
CA THR A 79 -11.69 -1.86 -13.56
C THR A 79 -12.74 -1.07 -12.79
N LEU A 80 -12.36 -0.40 -11.69
CA LEU A 80 -13.30 0.37 -10.85
C LEU A 80 -13.74 1.64 -11.56
N THR A 81 -12.83 2.28 -12.33
CA THR A 81 -13.18 3.42 -13.17
C THR A 81 -14.21 3.01 -14.22
N SER A 82 -13.93 1.94 -14.96
CA SER A 82 -14.85 1.44 -15.99
C SER A 82 -16.21 1.01 -15.43
N LEU A 83 -16.24 0.34 -14.27
CA LEU A 83 -17.48 -0.08 -13.62
C LEU A 83 -18.34 1.08 -13.09
N ALA A 84 -17.72 2.16 -12.61
CA ALA A 84 -18.49 3.30 -12.11
C ALA A 84 -19.19 4.08 -13.21
N VAL A 85 -18.65 4.03 -14.44
CA VAL A 85 -19.20 4.74 -15.59
C VAL A 85 -20.01 3.85 -16.53
N SER A 86 -19.97 2.53 -16.36
CA SER A 86 -20.63 1.57 -17.26
C SER A 86 -22.15 1.70 -17.29
N ASP A 87 -22.75 2.09 -16.17
CA ASP A 87 -24.20 2.17 -16.00
C ASP A 87 -24.75 3.57 -16.36
N LEU A 88 -23.89 4.51 -16.78
CA LEU A 88 -24.27 5.88 -17.13
C LEU A 88 -24.57 6.01 -18.63
N PRO A 89 -25.63 6.74 -19.01
CA PRO A 89 -25.85 7.09 -20.42
C PRO A 89 -24.69 7.98 -20.93
N PRO A 90 -24.33 7.91 -22.23
CA PRO A 90 -23.15 8.60 -22.78
C PRO A 90 -23.05 10.09 -22.42
N GLU A 91 -24.20 10.78 -22.40
CA GLU A 91 -24.32 12.20 -22.03
C GLU A 91 -23.89 12.51 -20.59
N LYS A 92 -23.99 11.53 -19.68
CA LYS A 92 -23.67 11.67 -18.25
C LYS A 92 -22.31 11.08 -17.88
N VAL A 93 -21.62 10.41 -18.80
CA VAL A 93 -20.30 9.80 -18.54
C VAL A 93 -19.28 10.85 -18.10
N ALA A 94 -19.27 12.05 -18.71
CA ALA A 94 -18.36 13.13 -18.34
C ALA A 94 -18.58 13.58 -16.87
N ASN A 95 -19.83 13.81 -16.48
CA ASN A 95 -20.19 14.20 -15.12
C ASN A 95 -19.90 13.08 -14.10
N GLY A 96 -20.20 11.83 -14.44
CA GLY A 96 -19.93 10.66 -13.59
C GLY A 96 -18.44 10.42 -13.38
N SER A 97 -17.63 10.54 -14.44
CA SER A 97 -16.17 10.43 -14.37
C SER A 97 -15.56 11.54 -13.49
N GLY A 98 -16.08 12.76 -13.60
CA GLY A 98 -15.68 13.89 -12.75
C GLY A 98 -15.98 13.63 -11.27
N LEU A 99 -17.20 13.18 -10.95
CA LEU A 99 -17.60 12.83 -9.58
C LEU A 99 -16.77 11.66 -9.03
N GLN A 100 -16.53 10.62 -9.83
CA GLN A 100 -15.69 9.50 -9.43
C GLN A 100 -14.27 9.95 -9.12
N ASN A 101 -13.68 10.78 -9.97
CA ASN A 101 -12.35 11.31 -9.72
C ASN A 101 -12.30 12.17 -8.46
N PHE A 102 -13.32 13.00 -8.24
CA PHE A 102 -13.45 13.80 -7.02
C PHE A 102 -13.49 12.91 -5.76
N ILE A 103 -14.39 11.92 -5.72
CA ILE A 103 -14.49 10.97 -4.61
C ILE A 103 -13.17 10.23 -4.40
N ARG A 104 -12.51 9.80 -5.49
CA ARG A 104 -11.23 9.11 -5.43
C ARG A 104 -10.13 9.98 -4.81
N VAL A 105 -9.97 11.22 -5.27
CA VAL A 105 -8.97 12.15 -4.73
C VAL A 105 -9.26 12.48 -3.27
N MET A 106 -10.53 12.70 -2.93
CA MET A 106 -10.94 12.93 -1.54
C MET A 106 -10.63 11.72 -0.65
N ALA A 107 -10.94 10.50 -1.10
CA ALA A 107 -10.64 9.27 -0.38
C ALA A 107 -9.12 9.06 -0.21
N MET A 108 -8.31 9.40 -1.22
CA MET A 108 -6.85 9.37 -1.10
C MET A 108 -6.35 10.38 -0.05
N ALA A 109 -6.90 11.59 0.00
CA ALA A 109 -6.53 12.60 0.98
C ALA A 109 -6.90 12.18 2.42
N VAL A 110 -8.13 11.67 2.61
CA VAL A 110 -8.60 11.16 3.91
C VAL A 110 -7.75 9.95 4.34
N GLY A 111 -7.49 9.01 3.42
CA GLY A 111 -6.67 7.83 3.69
C GLY A 111 -5.23 8.19 4.06
N ALA A 112 -4.63 9.18 3.39
CA ALA A 112 -3.29 9.66 3.71
C ALA A 112 -3.24 10.30 5.11
N SER A 113 -4.22 11.13 5.46
CA SER A 113 -4.32 11.75 6.78
C SER A 113 -4.47 10.70 7.89
N LEU A 114 -5.41 9.76 7.73
CA LEU A 114 -5.64 8.69 8.70
C LEU A 114 -4.41 7.79 8.86
N THR A 115 -3.73 7.47 7.76
CA THR A 115 -2.47 6.71 7.77
C THR A 115 -1.38 7.45 8.53
N SER A 116 -1.24 8.76 8.31
CA SER A 116 -0.24 9.58 9.00
C SER A 116 -0.51 9.64 10.51
N THR A 117 -1.77 9.83 10.92
CA THR A 117 -2.15 9.85 12.34
C THR A 117 -1.94 8.49 13.00
N TYR A 118 -2.37 7.41 12.34
CA TYR A 118 -2.14 6.04 12.83
C TYR A 118 -0.65 5.78 13.03
N TRP A 119 0.17 6.12 12.03
CA TRP A 119 1.62 5.94 12.07
C TRP A 119 2.28 6.66 13.23
N GLU A 120 1.90 7.92 13.46
CA GLU A 120 2.44 8.73 14.54
C GLU A 120 2.11 8.11 15.91
N ASN A 121 0.88 7.64 16.10
CA ASN A 121 0.45 6.99 17.34
C ASN A 121 1.14 5.64 17.54
N ALA A 122 1.17 4.80 16.52
CA ALA A 122 1.81 3.48 16.57
C ALA A 122 3.31 3.58 16.85
N THR A 123 3.99 4.58 16.27
CA THR A 123 5.43 4.81 16.53
C THR A 123 5.66 5.23 17.98
N LYS A 124 4.80 6.11 18.54
CA LYS A 124 4.87 6.51 19.96
C LYS A 124 4.65 5.32 20.90
N GLU A 125 3.68 4.47 20.61
CA GLU A 125 3.39 3.26 21.39
C GLU A 125 4.53 2.24 21.33
N ALA A 126 5.02 1.94 20.13
CA ALA A 126 6.16 1.03 19.93
C ALA A 126 7.41 1.52 20.69
N ARG A 127 7.68 2.83 20.66
CA ARG A 127 8.78 3.43 21.43
C ARG A 127 8.56 3.29 22.93
N ALA A 128 7.35 3.55 23.43
CA ALA A 128 7.04 3.41 24.86
C ALA A 128 7.24 1.96 25.33
N ASN A 129 6.83 0.98 24.55
CA ASN A 129 7.03 -0.45 24.83
C ASN A 129 8.52 -0.84 24.80
N LEU A 130 9.31 -0.32 23.86
CA LEU A 130 10.74 -0.61 23.82
C LEU A 130 11.49 0.02 25.00
N VAL A 131 11.07 1.20 25.46
CA VAL A 131 11.69 1.88 26.61
C VAL A 131 11.28 1.22 27.94
N SER A 132 10.06 0.70 28.06
CA SER A 132 9.58 0.06 29.30
C SER A 132 10.26 -1.29 29.61
N ILE A 133 10.88 -1.93 28.61
CA ILE A 133 11.65 -3.17 28.75
C ILE A 133 13.06 -2.89 29.32
N ILE A 134 13.52 -1.64 29.32
CA ILE A 134 14.85 -1.27 29.82
C ILE A 134 14.78 -1.13 31.34
N ASP A 135 15.63 -1.89 32.05
CA ASP A 135 15.79 -1.75 33.49
C ASP A 135 16.38 -0.36 33.81
N PRO A 136 15.69 0.50 34.60
CA PRO A 136 16.20 1.84 34.95
C PRO A 136 17.50 1.81 35.75
N THR A 137 17.92 0.64 36.26
CA THR A 137 19.18 0.45 36.99
C THR A 137 20.34 -0.04 36.11
N MET A 138 20.10 -0.34 34.82
CA MET A 138 21.18 -0.70 33.89
C MET A 138 22.06 0.51 33.59
N THR A 139 23.29 0.51 34.12
CA THR A 139 24.35 1.40 33.65
C THR A 139 24.80 0.96 32.27
N LEU A 140 24.30 1.64 31.22
CA LEU A 140 24.76 1.44 29.86
C LEU A 140 26.21 1.93 29.74
N THR A 141 27.18 1.01 29.86
CA THR A 141 28.58 1.32 29.53
C THR A 141 28.65 1.64 28.04
N PRO A 142 28.98 2.88 27.64
CA PRO A 142 28.97 3.26 26.24
C PRO A 142 30.02 2.45 25.45
N PRO A 143 29.70 1.98 24.23
CA PRO A 143 30.66 1.28 23.40
C PRO A 143 31.85 2.20 23.07
N ASN A 144 33.08 1.67 23.08
CA ASN A 144 34.28 2.31 22.57
C ASN A 144 34.68 3.67 23.20
N GLY A 145 34.42 3.89 24.50
CA GLY A 145 34.88 5.10 25.19
C GLY A 145 34.15 6.39 24.76
N LEU A 146 33.01 6.26 24.10
CA LEU A 146 32.12 7.37 23.78
C LEU A 146 31.56 8.01 25.08
N SER A 147 31.27 9.31 25.04
CA SER A 147 30.57 9.95 26.15
C SER A 147 29.20 9.29 26.36
N ALA A 148 28.75 9.22 27.62
CA ALA A 148 27.45 8.63 27.95
C ALA A 148 26.29 9.24 27.14
N GLU A 149 26.36 10.54 26.85
CA GLU A 149 25.39 11.27 26.01
C GLU A 149 25.39 10.79 24.54
N SER A 150 26.58 10.55 23.97
CA SER A 150 26.70 10.07 22.58
C SER A 150 26.22 8.63 22.44
N GLY A 151 26.49 7.78 23.45
CA GLY A 151 26.00 6.40 23.51
C GLY A 151 24.48 6.32 23.61
N LEU A 152 23.87 7.16 24.45
CA LEU A 152 22.42 7.28 24.58
C LEU A 152 21.75 7.80 23.30
N ALA A 153 22.36 8.77 22.61
CA ALA A 153 21.85 9.26 21.34
C ALA A 153 21.85 8.17 20.24
N LEU A 154 22.92 7.37 20.15
CA LEU A 154 23.00 6.25 19.23
C LEU A 154 21.98 5.15 19.57
N PHE A 155 21.84 4.82 20.85
CA PHE A 155 20.85 3.86 21.31
C PHE A 155 19.42 4.32 21.03
N SER A 156 19.08 5.58 21.33
CA SER A 156 17.78 6.18 21.00
C SER A 156 17.50 6.07 19.50
N LYS A 157 18.49 6.34 18.65
CA LYS A 157 18.33 6.23 17.20
C LYS A 157 18.06 4.80 16.73
N MET A 158 18.65 3.79 17.37
CA MET A 158 18.36 2.38 17.09
C MET A 158 16.95 1.99 17.52
N VAL A 159 16.53 2.41 18.72
CA VAL A 159 15.17 2.19 19.22
C VAL A 159 14.14 2.86 18.32
N ASP A 160 14.37 4.11 17.91
CA ASP A 160 13.49 4.83 16.99
C ASP A 160 13.38 4.11 15.64
N ALA A 161 14.50 3.62 15.08
CA ALA A 161 14.49 2.86 13.84
C ALA A 161 13.70 1.54 13.94
N GLN A 162 13.81 0.84 15.07
CA GLN A 162 13.04 -0.39 15.31
C GLN A 162 11.55 -0.11 15.54
N ALA A 163 11.21 0.93 16.30
CA ALA A 163 9.83 1.33 16.56
C ALA A 163 9.10 1.70 15.25
N VAL A 164 9.77 2.48 14.39
CA VAL A 164 9.25 2.83 13.06
C VAL A 164 9.02 1.59 12.22
N MET A 165 9.96 0.64 12.21
CA MET A 165 9.80 -0.60 11.46
C MET A 165 8.64 -1.44 11.95
N LEU A 166 8.48 -1.63 13.27
CA LEU A 166 7.39 -2.39 13.84
C LEU A 166 6.03 -1.77 13.47
N ALA A 167 5.89 -0.45 13.64
CA ALA A 167 4.70 0.28 13.24
C ALA A 167 4.42 0.16 11.73
N THR A 168 5.48 0.16 10.91
CA THR A 168 5.39 -0.07 9.46
C THR A 168 4.81 -1.44 9.15
N ASN A 169 5.30 -2.45 9.85
CA ASN A 169 4.96 -3.83 9.62
C ASN A 169 3.49 -4.11 9.97
N ASP A 170 3.07 -3.63 11.15
CA ASP A 170 1.69 -3.73 11.63
C ASP A 170 0.72 -2.97 10.72
N PHE A 171 1.12 -1.79 10.22
CA PHE A 171 0.35 -1.06 9.23
C PHE A 171 0.12 -1.88 7.96
N TYR A 172 1.18 -2.51 7.41
CA TYR A 172 1.05 -3.34 6.21
C TYR A 172 0.23 -4.61 6.45
N ALA A 173 0.33 -5.21 7.63
CA ALA A 173 -0.49 -6.37 8.02
C ALA A 173 -1.98 -5.99 8.08
N MET A 174 -2.31 -4.89 8.77
CA MET A 174 -3.69 -4.40 8.86
C MET A 174 -4.25 -4.01 7.48
N ALA A 175 -3.44 -3.34 6.65
CA ALA A 175 -3.82 -3.00 5.29
C ALA A 175 -4.03 -4.24 4.41
N THR A 176 -3.25 -5.32 4.59
CA THR A 176 -3.46 -6.60 3.90
C THR A 176 -4.83 -7.19 4.23
N ILE A 177 -5.18 -7.24 5.52
CA ILE A 177 -6.48 -7.75 5.98
C ILE A 177 -7.61 -6.90 5.39
N LEU A 178 -7.48 -5.58 5.42
CA LEU A 178 -8.47 -4.66 4.87
C LEU A 178 -8.66 -4.86 3.36
N ILE A 179 -7.58 -5.05 2.59
CA ILE A 179 -7.66 -5.37 1.15
C ILE A 179 -8.38 -6.69 0.92
N LEU A 180 -8.12 -7.73 1.72
CA LEU A 180 -8.80 -9.03 1.60
C LEU A 180 -10.29 -8.92 1.94
N VAL A 181 -10.66 -8.13 2.94
CA VAL A 181 -12.06 -7.85 3.28
C VAL A 181 -12.76 -7.13 2.12
N PHE A 182 -12.12 -6.12 1.51
CA PHE A 182 -12.66 -5.48 0.31
C PHE A 182 -12.77 -6.43 -0.87
N ALA A 183 -11.77 -7.30 -1.08
CA ALA A 183 -11.80 -8.31 -2.12
C ALA A 183 -13.01 -9.25 -1.94
N ALA A 184 -13.30 -9.67 -0.70
CA ALA A 184 -14.48 -10.48 -0.39
C ALA A 184 -15.79 -9.68 -0.56
N ALA A 185 -15.83 -8.41 -0.16
CA ALA A 185 -17.00 -7.55 -0.30
C ALA A 185 -17.41 -7.34 -1.77
N VAL A 186 -16.46 -7.35 -2.71
CA VAL A 186 -16.76 -7.30 -4.16
C VAL A 186 -17.67 -8.46 -4.60
N TRP A 187 -17.59 -9.61 -3.94
CA TRP A 187 -18.46 -10.76 -4.24
C TRP A 187 -19.88 -10.59 -3.69
N LEU A 188 -20.07 -9.76 -2.66
CA LEU A 188 -21.39 -9.39 -2.14
C LEU A 188 -22.12 -8.36 -3.01
N ALA A 189 -21.38 -7.57 -3.80
CA ALA A 189 -22.00 -6.65 -4.76
C ALA A 189 -22.82 -7.45 -5.81
N LYS A 190 -23.87 -6.85 -6.37
CA LYS A 190 -24.69 -7.46 -7.45
C LYS A 190 -23.98 -7.44 -8.81
N ARG A 191 -24.04 -8.55 -9.56
CA ARG A 191 -23.35 -8.71 -10.85
C ARG A 191 -23.63 -7.51 -11.77
N PRO A 192 -22.61 -6.79 -12.27
CA PRO A 192 -22.83 -5.75 -13.27
C PRO A 192 -23.54 -6.41 -14.46
N LYS A 193 -24.64 -5.80 -14.91
CA LYS A 193 -25.49 -6.36 -15.95
C LYS A 193 -24.83 -6.10 -17.31
N GLY A 194 -24.16 -7.12 -17.82
CA GLY A 194 -23.78 -7.23 -19.24
C GLY A 194 -22.38 -6.73 -19.59
N PRO A 195 -21.86 -7.17 -20.76
CA PRO A 195 -20.54 -6.76 -21.25
C PRO A 195 -20.52 -5.24 -21.47
N LEU A 196 -19.44 -4.61 -21.01
CA LEU A 196 -19.17 -3.19 -21.22
C LEU A 196 -19.22 -2.90 -22.73
N GLN A 197 -20.20 -2.10 -23.17
CA GLN A 197 -20.24 -1.64 -24.56
C GLN A 197 -18.95 -0.88 -24.83
N GLN A 198 -18.15 -1.38 -25.76
CA GLN A 198 -17.00 -0.66 -26.29
C GLN A 198 -17.51 0.66 -26.84
N VAL A 199 -17.10 1.78 -26.24
CA VAL A 199 -17.28 3.08 -26.85
C VAL A 199 -16.40 3.08 -28.10
N SER A 200 -17.01 2.83 -29.25
CA SER A 200 -16.38 3.01 -30.55
C SER A 200 -16.08 4.49 -30.71
N HIS A 201 -14.79 4.82 -30.68
CA HIS A 201 -14.28 6.10 -31.16
C HIS A 201 -14.54 6.27 -32.65
#